data_AF-A0A821TRX7-F1
#
_entry.id   AF-A0A821TRX7-F1
#
_cell.length_a   1.000
_cell.length_b   1.000
_cell.length_c   1.000
_cell.angle_alpha   90.00
_cell.angle_beta   90.00
_cell.angle_gamma   90.00
#
_symmetry.space_group_name_H-M   'P 1'
#
loop_
_entity.id
_entity.type
_entity.pdbx_description
1 polymer ?
#
loop_
_entity_poly.entity_id
_entity_poly.type
_entity_poly.pdbx_seq_one_letter_code
_entity_poly.pdbx_strand_id
1 'polypeptide(L)'
;QSKTLSFQIVLQNLQGPQLSKSDLCKSLPAIDPFFCLGSKHTTSTDISYAFDRAIKREQYYQESRTATRCDEASLPSEKRMVLKVLHQYLDECKVAFVAIANSPFDAANANRMTCIYRSLPSKEDQEILAYGCLGLRKDQTPDDLKNIITGLCDGYRALLNYNDFQQIFHDINLILDCQSVVQI
;
A
#
# COMPACT_ATOMS: atom_id res chain seq x y z
N GLN A 1 3.48 5.08 -0.13
CA GLN A 1 2.17 5.50 0.42
C GLN A 1 0.97 5.05 -0.42
N SER A 2 1.06 5.01 -1.75
CA SER A 2 -0.01 4.43 -2.60
C SER A 2 -0.43 3.01 -2.19
N LYS A 3 0.50 2.17 -1.73
CA LYS A 3 0.22 0.80 -1.24
C LYS A 3 -0.84 0.76 -0.13
N THR A 4 -0.70 1.61 0.89
CA THR A 4 -1.63 1.70 2.03
C THR A 4 -2.97 2.28 1.59
N LEU A 5 -2.96 3.31 0.74
CA LEU A 5 -4.16 3.91 0.18
C LEU A 5 -4.95 2.91 -0.66
N SER A 6 -4.29 2.13 -1.53
CA SER A 6 -4.94 1.10 -2.33
C SER A 6 -5.69 0.10 -1.46
N PHE A 7 -5.10 -0.33 -0.35
CA PHE A 7 -5.79 -1.23 0.58
C PHE A 7 -7.00 -0.55 1.25
N GLN A 8 -6.89 0.72 1.67
CA GLN A 8 -8.02 1.46 2.22
C GLN A 8 -9.17 1.60 1.22
N ILE A 9 -8.87 1.87 -0.06
CA ILE A 9 -9.87 1.92 -1.12
C ILE A 9 -10.58 0.57 -1.25
N VAL A 10 -9.84 -0.54 -1.21
CA VAL A 10 -10.43 -1.89 -1.23
C VAL A 10 -11.38 -2.09 -0.04
N LEU A 11 -10.97 -1.75 1.19
CA LEU A 11 -11.83 -1.87 2.37
C LEU A 11 -13.09 -0.99 2.31
N GLN A 12 -12.97 0.23 1.77
CA GLN A 12 -14.10 1.14 1.63
C GLN A 12 -15.11 0.68 0.57
N ASN A 13 -14.66 -0.10 -0.41
CA ASN A 13 -15.52 -0.60 -1.48
C ASN A 13 -16.09 -2.00 -1.19
N LEU A 14 -15.37 -2.85 -0.45
CA LEU A 14 -15.77 -4.22 -0.13
C LEU A 14 -16.40 -4.33 1.25
N GLN A 15 -17.58 -3.73 1.40
CA GLN A 15 -18.35 -3.70 2.65
C GLN A 15 -19.53 -4.69 2.63
N GLY A 16 -19.59 -5.55 1.61
CA GLY A 16 -20.66 -6.50 1.38
C GLY A 16 -21.85 -5.93 0.60
N PRO A 17 -22.87 -6.76 0.32
CA PRO A 17 -23.92 -6.44 -0.66
C PRO A 17 -24.75 -5.19 -0.32
N GLN A 18 -24.90 -4.89 0.97
CA GLN A 18 -25.77 -3.80 1.44
C GLN A 18 -25.08 -2.43 1.44
N LEU A 19 -23.76 -2.39 1.67
CA LEU A 19 -23.02 -1.15 1.89
C LEU A 19 -22.11 -0.78 0.69
N SER A 20 -21.75 -1.75 -0.14
CA SER A 20 -20.88 -1.51 -1.30
C SER A 20 -21.59 -0.68 -2.37
N LYS A 21 -20.92 0.35 -2.89
CA LYS A 21 -21.52 1.31 -3.84
C LYS A 21 -21.69 0.75 -5.25
N SER A 22 -20.71 -0.02 -5.73
CA SER A 22 -20.73 -0.58 -7.08
C SER A 22 -21.27 -2.00 -7.10
N ASP A 23 -21.98 -2.37 -8.18
CA ASP A 23 -22.58 -3.70 -8.29
C ASP A 23 -21.52 -4.82 -8.33
N LEU A 24 -20.34 -4.54 -8.89
CA LEU A 24 -19.19 -5.44 -8.82
C LEU A 24 -18.73 -5.68 -7.38
N CYS A 25 -18.70 -4.65 -6.54
CA CYS A 25 -18.28 -4.82 -5.14
C CYS A 25 -19.35 -5.48 -4.28
N LYS A 26 -20.63 -5.33 -4.64
CA LYS A 26 -21.75 -6.02 -3.96
C LYS A 26 -21.74 -7.54 -4.18
N SER A 27 -21.21 -8.02 -5.30
CA SER A 27 -21.08 -9.46 -5.58
C SER A 27 -19.87 -10.10 -4.89
N LEU A 28 -18.99 -9.29 -4.31
CA LEU A 28 -17.81 -9.72 -3.58
C LEU A 28 -18.10 -9.76 -2.07
N PRO A 29 -17.42 -10.65 -1.31
CA PRO A 29 -17.60 -10.71 0.13
C PRO A 29 -17.11 -9.43 0.82
N ALA A 30 -17.77 -9.07 1.92
CA ALA A 30 -17.29 -8.02 2.80
C ALA A 30 -15.92 -8.40 3.37
N ILE A 31 -15.02 -7.43 3.49
CA ILE A 31 -13.70 -7.62 4.11
C ILE A 31 -13.68 -7.04 5.53
N ASP A 32 -13.39 -7.87 6.53
CA ASP A 32 -13.14 -7.46 7.92
C ASP A 32 -11.61 -7.40 8.18
N PRO A 33 -11.01 -6.20 8.33
CA PRO A 33 -9.55 -6.07 8.41
C PRO A 33 -9.00 -6.25 9.83
N PHE A 34 -7.91 -7.02 9.95
CA PHE A 34 -7.09 -7.09 11.16
C PHE A 34 -5.72 -6.47 10.88
N PHE A 35 -5.30 -5.50 11.67
CA PHE A 35 -4.03 -4.79 11.45
C PHE A 35 -2.93 -5.31 12.37
N CYS A 36 -1.79 -5.69 11.79
CA CYS A 36 -0.52 -5.81 12.50
C CYS A 36 0.46 -4.73 12.02
N LEU A 37 1.24 -4.19 12.95
CA LEU A 37 2.32 -3.25 12.65
C LEU A 37 3.66 -3.96 12.88
N GLY A 38 4.45 -4.06 11.82
CA GLY A 38 5.82 -4.50 11.89
C GLY A 38 6.67 -3.41 12.55
N SER A 39 7.44 -3.78 13.56
CA SER A 39 8.44 -2.94 14.19
C SER A 39 9.67 -3.78 14.52
N LYS A 40 10.79 -3.13 14.88
CA LYS A 40 11.98 -3.85 15.36
C LYS A 40 11.72 -4.69 16.63
N HIS A 41 10.64 -4.39 17.36
CA HIS A 41 10.26 -5.06 18.59
C HIS A 41 9.12 -6.07 18.41
N THR A 42 8.47 -6.10 17.24
CA THR A 42 7.38 -7.03 16.95
C THR A 42 7.88 -8.46 17.12
N THR A 43 7.13 -9.25 17.88
CA THR A 43 7.44 -10.62 18.21
C THR A 43 6.58 -11.58 17.39
N SER A 44 6.98 -12.86 17.31
CA SER A 44 6.19 -13.88 16.63
C SER A 44 4.82 -14.06 17.30
N THR A 45 4.74 -13.86 18.62
CA THR A 45 3.49 -13.91 19.38
C THR A 45 2.50 -12.82 19.00
N ASP A 46 2.96 -11.61 18.67
CA ASP A 46 2.08 -10.53 18.23
C ASP A 46 1.43 -10.86 16.89
N ILE A 47 2.22 -11.44 15.97
CA ILE A 47 1.74 -11.89 14.65
C ILE A 47 0.74 -13.04 14.82
N SER A 48 1.09 -14.07 15.59
CA SER A 48 0.19 -15.19 15.88
C SER A 48 -1.13 -14.70 16.49
N TYR A 49 -1.06 -13.78 17.45
CA TYR A 49 -2.26 -13.24 18.09
C TYR A 49 -3.19 -12.55 17.08
N ALA A 50 -2.63 -11.77 16.14
CA ALA A 50 -3.43 -11.13 15.09
C ALA A 50 -4.10 -12.16 14.16
N PHE A 51 -3.35 -13.19 13.73
CA PHE A 51 -3.88 -14.25 12.88
C PHE A 51 -4.93 -15.10 13.59
N ASP A 52 -4.67 -15.54 14.82
CA ASP A 52 -5.59 -16.36 15.59
C ASP A 52 -6.91 -15.63 15.85
N ARG A 53 -6.87 -14.31 16.08
CA ARG A 53 -8.07 -13.49 16.18
C ARG A 53 -8.84 -13.40 14.87
N ALA A 54 -8.14 -13.19 13.76
CA ALA A 54 -8.77 -13.14 12.44
C ALA A 54 -9.42 -14.50 12.09
N ILE A 55 -8.73 -15.62 12.35
CA ILE A 55 -9.26 -16.97 12.10
C ILE A 55 -10.49 -17.26 12.96
N LYS A 56 -10.45 -16.92 14.25
CA LYS A 56 -11.62 -17.07 15.14
C LYS A 56 -12.81 -16.23 14.66
N ARG A 57 -12.55 -15.03 14.15
CA ARG A 57 -13.58 -14.14 13.59
C ARG A 57 -14.20 -14.73 12.32
N GLU A 58 -13.38 -15.20 11.37
CA GLU A 58 -13.82 -15.88 10.14
C GLU A 58 -14.70 -17.09 10.44
N GLN A 59 -14.29 -17.92 11.41
CA GLN A 59 -15.03 -19.12 11.80
C GLN A 59 -16.39 -18.80 12.42
N TYR A 60 -16.48 -17.69 13.16
CA TYR A 60 -17.71 -17.28 13.82
C TYR A 60 -18.67 -16.54 12.86
N TYR A 61 -18.14 -15.68 11.99
CA TYR A 61 -18.92 -14.89 11.03
C TYR A 61 -18.67 -15.40 9.61
N GLN A 62 -19.42 -16.42 9.19
CA GLN A 62 -19.29 -17.04 7.87
C GLN A 62 -19.74 -16.15 6.69
N GLU A 63 -20.38 -15.01 6.97
CA GLU A 63 -20.92 -14.08 5.96
C GLU A 63 -19.89 -13.06 5.44
N SER A 64 -18.77 -12.88 6.15
CA SER A 64 -17.69 -11.96 5.79
C SER A 64 -16.37 -12.70 5.62
N ARG A 65 -15.51 -12.23 4.72
CA ARG A 65 -14.12 -12.69 4.65
C ARG A 65 -13.25 -11.78 5.50
N THR A 66 -12.35 -12.39 6.26
CA THR A 66 -11.45 -11.71 7.19
C THR A 66 -10.10 -11.60 6.50
N ALA A 67 -9.52 -10.40 6.52
CA ALA A 67 -8.21 -10.14 5.93
C ALA A 67 -7.27 -9.52 6.95
N THR A 68 -6.13 -10.14 7.18
CA THR A 68 -5.07 -9.57 8.00
C THR A 68 -4.17 -8.71 7.12
N ARG A 69 -4.04 -7.42 7.45
CA ARG A 69 -3.03 -6.54 6.88
C ARG A 69 -1.86 -6.37 7.85
N CYS A 70 -0.64 -6.50 7.35
CA CYS A 70 0.55 -6.07 8.07
C CYS A 70 1.22 -4.89 7.37
N ASP A 71 1.27 -3.75 8.05
CA ASP A 71 2.08 -2.61 7.62
C ASP A 71 3.51 -2.76 8.14
N GLU A 72 4.50 -2.33 7.35
CA GLU A 72 5.94 -2.43 7.67
C GLU A 72 6.43 -3.86 7.95
N ALA A 73 5.83 -4.83 7.26
CA ALA A 73 6.02 -6.25 7.51
C ALA A 73 7.45 -6.77 7.32
N SER A 74 8.34 -6.01 6.68
CA SER A 74 9.77 -6.32 6.51
C SER A 74 10.68 -5.74 7.60
N LEU A 75 10.17 -4.94 8.53
CA LEU A 75 10.96 -4.36 9.64
C LEU A 75 11.35 -5.35 10.75
N PRO A 76 10.57 -6.39 11.09
CA PRO A 76 10.97 -7.35 12.11
C PRO A 76 12.32 -7.99 11.76
N SER A 77 13.23 -8.06 12.74
CA SER A 77 14.59 -8.53 12.49
C SER A 77 14.61 -9.99 12.02
N GLU A 78 15.20 -10.22 10.85
CA GLU A 78 15.41 -11.56 10.29
C GLU A 78 16.17 -12.48 11.26
N LYS A 79 17.11 -11.92 12.05
CA LYS A 79 17.85 -12.63 13.12
C LYS A 79 16.93 -13.22 14.18
N ARG A 80 15.76 -12.62 14.41
CA ARG A 80 14.76 -13.08 15.39
C ARG A 80 13.75 -14.05 14.78
N MET A 81 13.85 -14.35 13.47
CA MET A 81 12.97 -15.29 12.76
C MET A 81 11.47 -15.02 12.96
N VAL A 82 11.10 -13.76 13.22
CA VAL A 82 9.74 -13.36 13.61
C VAL A 82 8.72 -13.78 12.57
N LEU A 83 9.09 -13.72 11.29
CA LEU A 83 8.23 -14.03 10.17
C LEU A 83 8.09 -15.54 9.89
N LYS A 84 8.91 -16.41 10.48
CA LYS A 84 8.76 -17.88 10.27
C LYS A 84 7.41 -18.39 10.74
N VAL A 85 6.81 -17.72 11.72
CA VAL A 85 5.46 -18.04 12.20
C VAL A 85 4.40 -17.88 11.11
N LEU A 86 4.64 -17.00 10.12
CA LEU A 86 3.74 -16.81 8.99
C LEU A 86 3.65 -18.05 8.11
N HIS A 87 4.69 -18.88 8.03
CA HIS A 87 4.68 -20.04 7.12
C HIS A 87 3.47 -20.94 7.37
N GLN A 88 3.18 -21.25 8.64
CA GLN A 88 2.02 -22.07 8.98
C GLN A 88 0.71 -21.41 8.56
N TYR A 89 0.54 -20.12 8.87
CA TYR A 89 -0.70 -19.42 8.54
C TYR A 89 -0.90 -19.22 7.03
N LEU A 90 0.17 -18.99 6.29
CA LEU A 90 0.14 -18.85 4.83
C LEU A 90 -0.05 -20.20 4.14
N ASP A 91 0.51 -21.29 4.67
CA ASP A 91 0.31 -22.63 4.11
C ASP A 91 -1.14 -23.12 4.35
N GLU A 92 -1.74 -22.78 5.49
CA GLU A 92 -3.14 -23.14 5.81
C GLU A 92 -4.19 -22.26 5.12
N CYS A 93 -3.84 -21.03 4.71
CA CYS A 93 -4.71 -20.08 3.98
C CYS A 93 -6.11 -19.84 4.60
N LYS A 94 -6.24 -19.91 5.94
CA LYS A 94 -7.54 -19.76 6.63
C LYS A 94 -8.12 -18.34 6.56
N VAL A 95 -7.26 -17.34 6.44
CA VAL A 95 -7.63 -15.92 6.29
C VAL A 95 -6.77 -15.29 5.21
N ALA A 96 -7.28 -14.26 4.54
CA ALA A 96 -6.48 -13.53 3.57
C ALA A 96 -5.37 -12.73 4.27
N PHE A 97 -4.20 -12.62 3.63
CA PHE A 97 -3.08 -11.86 4.17
C PHE A 97 -2.53 -10.87 3.14
N VAL A 98 -2.37 -9.61 3.56
CA VAL A 98 -1.75 -8.56 2.76
C VAL A 98 -0.59 -7.95 3.55
N ALA A 99 0.62 -8.08 3.02
CA ALA A 99 1.80 -7.45 3.60
C ALA A 99 2.24 -6.23 2.79
N ILE A 100 2.42 -5.10 3.46
CA ILE A 100 3.00 -3.89 2.88
C ILE A 100 4.41 -3.74 3.43
N ALA A 101 5.38 -3.87 2.54
CA ALA A 101 6.80 -3.78 2.87
C ALA A 101 7.53 -2.80 1.94
N ASN A 102 8.59 -2.19 2.49
CA ASN A 102 9.52 -1.32 1.77
C ASN A 102 10.77 -2.08 1.33
N SER A 103 11.06 -3.21 1.97
CA SER A 103 12.13 -4.12 1.57
C SER A 103 11.54 -5.45 1.09
N PRO A 104 12.23 -6.17 0.19
CA PRO A 104 11.80 -7.50 -0.22
C PRO A 104 11.78 -8.45 0.98
N PHE A 105 10.87 -9.42 0.94
CA PHE A 105 10.89 -10.57 1.84
C PHE A 105 11.97 -11.57 1.44
N ASP A 106 12.37 -12.41 2.38
CA ASP A 106 13.18 -13.58 2.07
C ASP A 106 12.43 -14.54 1.11
N ALA A 107 13.18 -15.43 0.46
CA ALA A 107 12.60 -16.38 -0.48
C ALA A 107 11.58 -17.31 0.17
N ALA A 108 11.76 -17.66 1.45
CA ALA A 108 10.88 -18.58 2.16
C ALA A 108 9.45 -18.02 2.33
N ASN A 109 9.34 -16.73 2.63
CA ASN A 109 8.07 -16.03 2.72
C ASN A 109 7.55 -15.64 1.32
N ALA A 110 8.42 -15.12 0.45
CA ALA A 110 8.03 -14.70 -0.89
C ALA A 110 7.43 -15.83 -1.73
N ASN A 111 7.94 -17.06 -1.61
CA ASN A 111 7.41 -18.23 -2.33
C ASN A 111 5.97 -18.61 -1.95
N ARG A 112 5.46 -18.12 -0.81
CA ARG A 112 4.10 -18.36 -0.31
C ARG A 112 3.14 -17.21 -0.62
N MET A 113 3.62 -16.18 -1.31
CA MET A 113 2.89 -14.93 -1.51
C MET A 113 2.99 -14.50 -2.97
N THR A 114 2.00 -13.74 -3.44
CA THR A 114 2.16 -12.99 -4.68
C THR A 114 2.84 -11.67 -4.36
N CYS A 115 4.12 -11.54 -4.74
CA CYS A 115 4.91 -10.35 -4.49
C CYS A 115 4.82 -9.35 -5.66
N ILE A 116 4.31 -8.14 -5.37
CA ILE A 116 4.28 -7.04 -6.33
C ILE A 116 5.39 -6.05 -6.00
N TYR A 117 6.37 -5.97 -6.89
CA TYR A 117 7.46 -5.00 -6.81
C TYR A 117 7.15 -3.79 -7.69
N ARG A 118 7.52 -2.61 -7.20
CA ARG A 118 7.52 -1.38 -8.02
C ARG A 118 8.90 -0.77 -7.99
N SER A 119 9.40 -0.42 -9.17
CA SER A 119 10.56 0.46 -9.30
C SER A 119 10.18 1.89 -8.90
N LEU A 120 11.20 2.74 -8.79
CA LEU A 120 10.99 4.19 -8.73
C LEU A 120 10.21 4.66 -9.96
N PRO A 121 9.31 5.65 -9.82
CA PRO A 121 8.53 6.15 -10.94
C PRO A 121 9.41 6.82 -12.00
N SER A 122 9.09 6.55 -13.26
CA SER A 122 9.69 7.26 -14.39
C SER A 122 9.27 8.74 -14.39
N LYS A 123 9.91 9.55 -15.24
CA LYS A 123 9.51 10.95 -15.41
C LYS A 123 8.07 11.05 -15.91
N GLU A 124 7.70 10.18 -16.84
CA GLU A 124 6.35 10.13 -17.38
C GLU A 124 5.31 9.73 -16.32
N ASP A 125 5.64 8.77 -15.45
CA ASP A 125 4.78 8.41 -14.31
C ASP A 125 4.58 9.57 -13.34
N GLN A 126 5.63 10.37 -13.09
CA GLN A 126 5.56 11.55 -12.23
C GLN A 126 4.69 12.66 -12.84
N GLU A 127 4.81 12.90 -14.15
CA GLU A 127 3.92 13.84 -14.85
C GLU A 127 2.47 13.37 -14.75
N ILE A 128 2.19 12.09 -15.04
CA ILE A 128 0.84 11.52 -14.93
C ILE A 128 0.30 11.66 -13.51
N LEU A 129 1.14 11.41 -12.49
CA LEU A 129 0.78 11.60 -11.10
C LEU A 129 0.43 13.07 -10.81
N ALA A 130 1.25 14.02 -11.27
CA ALA A 130 1.02 15.45 -11.10
C ALA A 130 -0.31 15.88 -11.74
N TYR A 131 -0.58 15.46 -12.98
CA TYR A 131 -1.88 15.69 -13.64
C TYR A 131 -3.05 15.14 -12.81
N GLY A 132 -2.91 13.90 -12.31
CA GLY A 132 -3.91 13.27 -11.46
C GLY A 132 -4.17 14.03 -10.16
N CYS A 133 -3.12 14.53 -9.51
CA CYS A 133 -3.21 15.33 -8.28
C CYS A 133 -3.89 16.68 -8.50
N LEU A 134 -3.67 17.30 -9.66
CA LEU A 134 -4.27 18.57 -10.04
C LEU A 134 -5.70 18.42 -10.60
N GLY A 135 -6.18 17.19 -10.79
CA GLY A 135 -7.48 16.92 -11.43
C GLY A 135 -7.50 17.31 -12.91
N LEU A 136 -6.34 17.39 -13.55
CA LEU A 136 -6.15 17.82 -14.92
C LEU A 136 -5.98 16.62 -15.85
N ARG A 137 -6.31 16.81 -17.14
CA ARG A 137 -6.00 15.83 -18.18
C ARG A 137 -4.98 16.40 -19.15
N LYS A 138 -3.93 15.64 -19.44
CA LYS A 138 -2.80 16.09 -20.28
C LYS A 138 -3.23 16.56 -21.67
N ASP A 139 -4.28 15.94 -22.24
CA ASP A 139 -4.89 16.29 -23.54
C ASP A 139 -5.68 17.61 -23.54
N GLN A 140 -6.14 18.07 -22.37
CA GLN A 140 -7.01 19.25 -22.23
C GLN A 140 -6.33 20.42 -21.52
N THR A 141 -5.08 20.25 -21.11
CA THR A 141 -4.34 21.26 -20.34
C THR A 141 -3.71 22.30 -21.27
N PRO A 142 -3.86 23.62 -21.00
CA PRO A 142 -3.14 24.68 -21.72
C PRO A 142 -1.62 24.49 -21.66
N ASP A 143 -0.91 24.89 -22.73
CA ASP A 143 0.54 24.65 -22.84
C ASP A 143 1.35 25.32 -21.73
N ASP A 144 0.93 26.49 -21.23
CA ASP A 144 1.57 27.17 -20.10
C ASP A 144 1.54 26.29 -18.83
N LEU A 145 0.39 25.66 -18.55
CA LEU A 145 0.25 24.76 -17.40
C LEU A 145 1.02 23.45 -17.61
N LYS A 146 1.10 22.94 -18.85
CA LYS A 146 1.96 21.78 -19.16
C LYS A 146 3.42 22.10 -18.88
N ASN A 147 3.88 23.29 -19.25
CA ASN A 147 5.26 23.73 -19.01
C ASN A 147 5.56 23.85 -17.52
N ILE A 148 4.62 24.38 -16.73
CA ILE A 148 4.74 24.45 -15.26
C ILE A 148 4.84 23.05 -14.65
N ILE A 149 3.95 22.13 -15.02
CA ILE A 149 3.96 20.74 -14.51
C ILE A 149 5.26 20.02 -14.87
N THR A 150 5.72 20.18 -16.11
CA THR A 150 6.97 19.59 -16.58
C THR A 150 8.16 20.16 -15.81
N GLY A 151 8.21 21.48 -15.63
CA GLY A 151 9.25 22.16 -14.86
C GLY A 151 9.28 21.74 -13.39
N LEU A 152 8.12 21.55 -12.76
CA LEU A 152 8.01 21.02 -11.40
C LEU A 152 8.57 19.59 -11.31
N CYS A 153 8.20 18.72 -12.25
CA CYS A 153 8.73 17.35 -12.29
C CYS A 153 10.24 17.32 -12.51
N ASP A 154 10.76 18.18 -13.40
CA ASP A 154 12.20 18.28 -13.67
C ASP A 154 12.97 18.83 -12.47
N GLY A 155 12.46 19.86 -11.79
CA GLY A 155 13.03 20.39 -10.56
C GLY A 155 13.06 19.35 -9.45
N TYR A 156 11.96 18.61 -9.27
CA TYR A 156 11.87 17.53 -8.29
C TYR A 156 12.87 16.41 -8.58
N ARG A 157 13.02 15.98 -9.84
CA ARG A 157 14.02 14.97 -10.21
C ARG A 157 15.45 15.48 -10.03
N ALA A 158 15.71 16.74 -10.32
CA ALA A 158 17.01 17.35 -10.07
C ALA A 158 17.36 17.30 -8.57
N LEU A 159 16.40 17.60 -7.69
CA LEU A 159 16.56 17.50 -6.23
C LEU A 159 16.83 16.07 -5.77
N LEU A 160 16.13 15.07 -6.34
CA LEU A 160 16.38 13.65 -6.03
C LEU A 160 17.78 13.16 -6.45
N ASN A 161 18.45 13.84 -7.37
CA ASN A 161 19.82 13.49 -7.76
C ASN A 161 20.88 14.03 -6.79
N TYR A 162 20.52 14.90 -5.85
CA TYR A 162 21.41 15.34 -4.77
C TYR A 162 21.37 14.34 -3.60
N ASN A 163 22.53 13.77 -3.26
CA ASN A 163 22.66 12.70 -2.26
C ASN A 163 22.08 13.03 -0.88
N ASP A 164 22.07 14.30 -0.48
CA ASP A 164 21.52 14.73 0.81
C ASP A 164 19.98 14.66 0.88
N PHE A 165 19.31 14.62 -0.28
CA PHE A 165 17.85 14.66 -0.37
C PHE A 165 17.19 13.31 -0.70
N GLN A 166 17.96 12.31 -1.12
CA GLN A 166 17.42 10.99 -1.50
C GLN A 166 16.72 10.23 -0.35
N GLN A 167 17.07 10.52 0.90
CA GLN A 167 16.44 9.90 2.07
C GLN A 167 15.24 10.69 2.62
N ILE A 168 15.07 11.95 2.18
CA ILE A 168 14.08 12.88 2.73
C ILE A 168 12.93 13.10 1.74
N PHE A 169 13.24 13.07 0.43
CA PHE A 169 12.28 13.31 -0.62
C PHE A 169 11.70 12.01 -1.20
N HIS A 170 10.39 11.84 -1.01
CA HIS A 170 9.59 10.77 -1.60
C HIS A 170 8.48 11.38 -2.46
N ASP A 171 7.85 10.57 -3.31
CA ASP A 171 6.80 11.04 -4.24
C ASP A 171 5.65 11.79 -3.53
N ILE A 172 5.48 11.61 -2.22
CA ILE A 172 4.55 12.40 -1.41
C ILE A 172 4.86 13.91 -1.43
N ASN A 173 6.13 14.29 -1.51
CA ASN A 173 6.53 15.69 -1.55
C ASN A 173 6.11 16.32 -2.87
N LEU A 174 6.22 15.57 -3.99
CA LEU A 174 5.67 16.01 -5.27
C LEU A 174 4.15 16.19 -5.22
N ILE A 175 3.43 15.31 -4.52
CA ILE A 175 1.97 15.43 -4.33
C ILE A 175 1.63 16.70 -3.51
N LEU A 176 2.36 16.95 -2.42
CA LEU A 176 2.17 18.13 -1.56
C LEU A 176 2.49 19.44 -2.30
N ASP A 177 3.54 19.44 -3.10
CA ASP A 177 3.91 20.57 -3.95
C ASP A 177 2.82 20.85 -4.99
N CYS A 178 2.30 19.82 -5.65
CA CYS A 178 1.17 19.96 -6.59
C CYS A 178 -0.09 20.51 -5.92
N GLN A 179 -0.39 20.10 -4.68
CA GLN A 179 -1.55 20.61 -3.95
C GLN A 179 -1.41 22.09 -3.56
N SER A 180 -0.17 22.54 -3.31
CA SER A 180 0.13 23.93 -2.96
C SER A 180 -0.01 24.87 -4.16
N VAL A 181 0.22 24.37 -5.39
CA VAL A 181 0.00 25.12 -6.64
C VAL A 181 -1.49 25.39 -6.91
N VAL A 182 -2.40 24.53 -6.41
CA VAL A 182 -3.86 24.70 -6.58
C VAL A 182 -4.45 25.69 -5.58
N GLN A 183 -3.73 26.04 -4.51
CA GLN A 183 -4.21 26.95 -3.47
C GLN A 183 -3.87 28.44 -3.72
N ILE A 184 -3.24 28.75 -4.86
CA ILE A 184 -2.95 30.12 -5.34
C ILE A 184 -3.96 30.49 -6.41
#